data_AF-A0A0D7F1L3-F1
#
_entry.id   AF-A0A0D7F1L3-F1
#
_cell.length_a   1.000
_cell.length_b   1.000
_cell.length_c   1.000
_cell.angle_alpha   90.00
_cell.angle_beta   90.00
_cell.angle_gamma   90.00
#
_symmetry.space_group_name_H-M   'P 1'
#
loop_
_entity.id
_entity.type
_entity.pdbx_description
1 polymer ?
#
loop_
_entity_poly.entity_id
_entity_poly.type
_entity_poly.pdbx_seq_one_letter_code
_entity_poly.pdbx_strand_id
1 'polypeptide(L)'
;PAQRNAELIAALFGADTIEEIVAALAHHGSDFAQVTSDTLHGKSPTSLKVTLKLLRMAREASSLEQCLVNEYRAALQVFESADFVEGIRAAVIDKDRNPQWHPARIEQVTPEIVAAYFVDRGADELTFPG
;
A
#
# COMPACT_ATOMS: atom_id res chain seq x y z
N PRO A 1 -9.07 -4.04 -19.51
CA PRO A 1 -7.86 -4.76 -18.99
C PRO A 1 -8.12 -5.55 -17.71
N ALA A 2 -8.63 -4.91 -16.65
CA ALA A 2 -8.93 -5.59 -15.37
C ALA A 2 -9.90 -6.77 -15.53
N GLN A 3 -10.99 -6.58 -16.26
CA GLN A 3 -12.00 -7.63 -16.48
C GLN A 3 -11.46 -8.83 -17.30
N ARG A 4 -10.46 -8.61 -18.16
CA ARG A 4 -9.78 -9.68 -18.93
C ARG A 4 -8.90 -10.57 -18.07
N ASN A 5 -8.37 -10.02 -16.96
CA ASN A 5 -7.47 -10.73 -16.05
C ASN A 5 -8.11 -10.99 -14.68
N ALA A 6 -9.44 -10.93 -14.57
CA ALA A 6 -10.13 -10.93 -13.27
C ALA A 6 -9.82 -12.20 -12.43
N GLU A 7 -9.92 -13.38 -13.04
CA GLU A 7 -9.58 -14.65 -12.38
C GLU A 7 -8.12 -14.69 -11.94
N LEU A 8 -7.22 -14.22 -12.80
CA LEU A 8 -5.79 -14.14 -12.53
C LEU A 8 -5.47 -13.18 -11.38
N ILE A 9 -6.11 -12.01 -11.35
CA ILE A 9 -5.97 -11.04 -10.26
C ILE A 9 -6.48 -11.66 -8.95
N ALA A 10 -7.65 -12.30 -8.97
CA ALA A 10 -8.21 -12.94 -7.79
C ALA A 10 -7.28 -14.03 -7.23
N ALA A 11 -6.66 -14.83 -8.11
CA ALA A 11 -5.71 -15.88 -7.71
C ALA A 11 -4.40 -15.29 -7.14
N LEU A 12 -3.83 -14.27 -7.79
CA LEU A 12 -2.49 -13.76 -7.45
C LEU A 12 -2.49 -12.75 -6.30
N PHE A 13 -3.60 -12.05 -6.06
CA PHE A 13 -3.73 -11.06 -4.97
C PHE A 13 -4.55 -11.59 -3.79
N GLY A 14 -4.81 -12.91 -3.74
CA GLY A 14 -5.61 -13.53 -2.69
C GLY A 14 -4.94 -13.56 -1.32
N ALA A 15 -3.60 -13.60 -1.28
CA ALA A 15 -2.81 -13.78 -0.07
C ALA A 15 -2.87 -12.59 0.91
N ASP A 16 -2.48 -12.84 2.16
CA ASP A 16 -2.65 -11.88 3.27
C ASP A 16 -1.46 -10.92 3.40
N THR A 17 -0.33 -11.22 2.77
CA THR A 17 0.88 -10.39 2.81
C THR A 17 1.35 -9.97 1.41
N ILE A 18 2.07 -8.85 1.34
CA ILE A 18 2.67 -8.38 0.08
C ILE A 18 3.76 -9.35 -0.39
N GLU A 19 4.51 -9.94 0.55
CA GLU A 19 5.53 -10.96 0.29
C GLU A 19 4.95 -12.15 -0.48
N GLU A 20 3.83 -12.70 -0.02
CA GLU A 20 3.16 -13.83 -0.67
C GLU A 20 2.58 -13.44 -2.04
N ILE A 21 2.01 -12.23 -2.17
CA ILE A 21 1.49 -11.71 -3.44
C ILE A 21 2.63 -11.59 -4.47
N VAL A 22 3.76 -11.00 -4.09
CA VAL A 22 4.92 -10.85 -4.97
C VAL A 22 5.52 -12.23 -5.33
N ALA A 23 5.60 -13.16 -4.37
CA ALA A 23 6.04 -14.52 -4.65
C ALA A 23 5.10 -15.24 -5.63
N ALA A 24 3.78 -15.13 -5.45
CA ALA A 24 2.79 -15.72 -6.35
C ALA A 24 2.91 -15.14 -7.77
N LEU A 25 3.08 -13.82 -7.90
CA LEU A 25 3.30 -13.14 -9.17
C LEU A 25 4.59 -13.65 -9.86
N ALA A 26 5.69 -13.75 -9.13
CA ALA A 26 6.97 -14.23 -9.66
C ALA A 26 6.90 -15.70 -10.12
N HIS A 27 6.16 -16.55 -9.40
CA HIS A 27 6.04 -17.97 -9.73
C HIS A 27 5.08 -18.27 -10.90
N HIS A 28 4.11 -17.38 -11.18
CA HIS A 28 3.11 -17.65 -12.22
C HIS A 28 3.69 -17.60 -13.65
N GLY A 29 4.69 -16.76 -13.91
CA GLY A 29 5.39 -16.71 -15.20
C GLY A 29 4.58 -16.20 -16.40
N SER A 30 3.43 -15.55 -16.19
CA SER A 30 2.72 -14.85 -17.28
C SER A 30 3.24 -13.43 -17.45
N ASP A 31 3.14 -12.87 -18.67
CA ASP A 31 3.54 -11.47 -18.94
C ASP A 31 2.84 -10.48 -18.00
N PHE A 32 1.54 -10.70 -17.74
CA PHE A 32 0.79 -9.89 -16.78
C PHE A 32 1.40 -9.96 -15.38
N ALA A 33 1.72 -11.17 -14.90
CA ALA A 33 2.26 -11.35 -13.56
C ALA A 33 3.66 -10.76 -13.43
N GLN A 34 4.52 -10.92 -14.45
CA GLN A 34 5.87 -10.35 -14.46
C GLN A 34 5.85 -8.82 -14.44
N VAL A 35 5.10 -8.19 -15.35
CA VAL A 35 4.96 -6.73 -15.41
C VAL A 35 4.38 -6.17 -14.11
N THR A 36 3.43 -6.89 -13.51
CA THR A 36 2.82 -6.50 -12.24
C THR A 36 3.83 -6.60 -11.09
N SER A 37 4.60 -7.69 -11.02
CA SER A 37 5.66 -7.87 -10.02
C SER A 37 6.70 -6.75 -10.10
N ASP A 38 7.21 -6.47 -11.30
CA ASP A 38 8.19 -5.40 -11.55
C ASP A 38 7.61 -4.03 -11.14
N THR A 39 6.33 -3.81 -11.42
CA THR A 39 5.62 -2.59 -11.02
C THR A 39 5.56 -2.44 -9.50
N LEU A 40 5.25 -3.52 -8.76
CA LEU A 40 5.20 -3.49 -7.29
C LEU A 40 6.59 -3.26 -6.70
N HIS A 41 7.63 -3.92 -7.22
CA HIS A 41 9.01 -3.73 -6.77
C HIS A 41 9.53 -2.29 -6.97
N GLY A 42 8.96 -1.53 -7.91
CA GLY A 42 9.26 -0.11 -8.09
C GLY A 42 8.53 0.85 -7.13
N LYS A 43 7.68 0.36 -6.22
CA LYS A 43 6.93 1.21 -5.26
C LYS A 43 7.56 1.20 -3.87
N SER A 44 7.15 2.16 -3.03
CA SER A 44 7.49 2.17 -1.61
C SER A 44 7.01 0.85 -0.96
N PRO A 45 7.91 0.07 -0.35
CA PRO A 45 7.54 -1.14 0.38
C PRO A 45 6.54 -0.86 1.52
N THR A 46 6.72 0.27 2.22
CA THR A 46 5.81 0.70 3.29
C THR A 46 4.42 0.99 2.75
N SER A 47 4.33 1.75 1.65
CA SER A 47 3.04 2.05 1.02
C SER A 47 2.31 0.79 0.57
N LEU A 48 3.02 -0.20 0.00
CA LEU A 48 2.40 -1.48 -0.40
C LEU A 48 1.70 -2.17 0.79
N LYS A 49 2.40 -2.30 1.93
CA LYS A 49 1.82 -2.95 3.12
C LYS A 49 0.69 -2.14 3.75
N VAL A 50 0.83 -0.81 3.83
CA VAL A 50 -0.22 0.09 4.34
C VAL A 50 -1.47 0.01 3.46
N THR A 51 -1.31 0.04 2.13
CA THR A 51 -2.43 -0.09 1.18
C THR A 51 -3.12 -1.44 1.31
N LEU A 52 -2.37 -2.56 1.40
CA LEU A 52 -2.98 -3.86 1.61
C LEU A 52 -3.79 -3.90 2.92
N LYS A 53 -3.23 -3.37 4.00
CA LYS A 53 -3.95 -3.29 5.28
C LYS A 53 -5.21 -2.44 5.20
N LEU A 54 -5.18 -1.28 4.54
CA LEU A 54 -6.38 -0.47 4.29
C LEU A 54 -7.46 -1.24 3.54
N LEU A 55 -7.09 -1.97 2.48
CA LEU A 55 -8.04 -2.79 1.72
C LEU A 55 -8.65 -3.93 2.54
N ARG A 56 -7.88 -4.54 3.45
CA ARG A 56 -8.38 -5.58 4.36
C ARG A 56 -9.30 -5.01 5.42
N MET A 57 -8.93 -3.87 6.04
CA MET A 57 -9.80 -3.16 6.98
C MET A 57 -11.10 -2.70 6.32
N ALA A 58 -11.05 -2.24 5.06
CA ALA A 58 -12.24 -1.83 4.32
C ALA A 58 -13.21 -3.00 4.05
N ARG A 59 -12.69 -4.22 3.88
CA ARG A 59 -13.53 -5.43 3.74
C ARG A 59 -14.33 -5.74 5.00
N GLU A 60 -13.78 -5.40 6.16
CA GLU A 60 -14.38 -5.64 7.48
C GLU A 60 -15.18 -4.43 8.00
N ALA A 61 -15.05 -3.27 7.36
CA ALA A 61 -15.70 -2.03 7.78
C ALA A 61 -17.22 -2.11 7.62
N SER A 62 -17.94 -1.63 8.63
CA SER A 62 -19.40 -1.58 8.62
C SER A 62 -19.97 -0.40 7.81
N SER A 63 -19.16 0.59 7.46
CA SER A 63 -19.59 1.78 6.72
C SER A 63 -18.44 2.47 5.99
N LEU A 64 -18.79 3.38 5.08
CA LEU A 64 -17.81 4.21 4.35
C LEU A 64 -17.06 5.14 5.30
N GLU A 65 -17.75 5.71 6.29
CA GLU A 65 -17.17 6.59 7.31
C GLU A 65 -16.04 5.88 8.05
N GLN A 66 -16.21 4.60 8.40
CA GLN A 66 -15.15 3.83 9.04
C GLN A 66 -13.93 3.64 8.13
N CYS A 67 -14.12 3.44 6.83
CA CYS A 67 -13.02 3.42 5.86
C CYS A 67 -12.29 4.76 5.80
N LEU A 68 -13.04 5.86 5.75
CA LEU A 68 -12.50 7.21 5.69
C LEU A 68 -11.71 7.58 6.95
N VAL A 69 -12.14 7.15 8.15
CA VAL A 69 -11.36 7.30 9.39
C VAL A 69 -10.01 6.57 9.26
N ASN A 70 -10.01 5.33 8.78
CA ASN A 70 -8.78 4.55 8.60
C ASN A 70 -7.83 5.19 7.58
N GLU A 71 -8.37 5.66 6.45
CA GLU A 71 -7.62 6.37 5.40
C GLU A 71 -7.07 7.69 5.91
N TYR A 72 -7.84 8.43 6.70
CA TYR A 72 -7.42 9.69 7.31
C TYR A 72 -6.20 9.50 8.22
N ARG A 73 -6.25 8.51 9.12
CA ARG A 73 -5.12 8.16 10.01
C ARG A 73 -3.84 7.84 9.21
N ALA A 74 -4.00 7.06 8.14
CA ALA A 74 -2.89 6.68 7.27
C ALA A 74 -2.34 7.89 6.50
N ALA A 75 -3.21 8.76 5.98
CA ALA A 75 -2.81 9.96 5.25
C ALA A 75 -1.98 10.92 6.12
N LEU A 76 -2.38 11.12 7.37
CA LEU A 76 -1.58 11.92 8.31
C LEU A 76 -0.17 11.34 8.51
N GLN A 77 -0.07 10.02 8.67
CA GLN A 77 1.25 9.37 8.82
C GLN A 77 2.08 9.42 7.52
N VAL A 78 1.43 9.39 6.35
CA VAL A 78 2.11 9.55 5.06
C VAL A 78 2.81 10.91 4.98
N PHE A 79 2.18 12.00 5.44
CA PHE A 79 2.79 13.33 5.40
C PHE A 79 4.04 13.46 6.28
N GLU A 80 4.16 12.64 7.32
CA GLU A 80 5.35 12.57 8.18
C GLU A 80 6.41 11.59 7.66
N SER A 81 6.09 10.76 6.65
CA SER A 81 6.98 9.71 6.17
C SER A 81 8.04 10.20 5.18
N ALA A 82 9.25 9.67 5.28
CA ALA A 82 10.33 9.97 4.34
C ALA A 82 9.98 9.54 2.90
N ASP A 83 9.26 8.42 2.74
CA ASP A 83 8.85 7.90 1.44
C ASP A 83 7.90 8.85 0.70
N PHE A 84 7.07 9.64 1.40
CA PHE A 84 6.23 10.61 0.71
C PHE A 84 7.05 11.73 0.08
N VAL A 85 7.99 12.30 0.84
CA VAL A 85 8.91 13.34 0.36
C VAL A 85 9.76 12.82 -0.80
N GLU A 86 10.32 11.62 -0.65
CA GLU A 86 11.15 10.99 -1.68
C GLU A 86 10.35 10.67 -2.95
N GLY A 87 9.10 10.21 -2.80
CA GLY A 87 8.23 9.94 -3.94
C GLY A 87 7.91 11.21 -4.73
N ILE A 88 7.65 12.33 -4.04
CA ILE A 88 7.48 13.63 -4.67
C ILE A 88 8.76 14.07 -5.38
N ARG A 89 9.91 13.94 -4.72
CA ARG A 89 11.21 14.27 -5.31
C ARG A 89 11.42 13.52 -6.63
N ALA A 90 11.34 12.19 -6.59
CA ALA A 90 11.61 11.33 -7.74
C ALA A 90 10.60 11.49 -8.89
N ALA A 91 9.33 11.75 -8.59
CA ALA A 91 8.26 11.81 -9.59
C ALA A 91 8.01 13.21 -10.14
N VAL A 92 8.13 14.26 -9.31
CA VAL A 92 7.65 15.61 -9.63
C VAL A 92 8.78 16.63 -9.65
N ILE A 93 9.69 16.60 -8.68
CA ILE A 93 10.76 17.60 -8.57
C ILE A 93 11.87 17.29 -9.57
N ASP A 94 12.61 16.22 -9.31
CA ASP A 94 13.79 15.81 -10.09
C ASP A 94 13.38 14.99 -11.31
N LYS A 95 12.24 14.29 -11.24
CA LYS A 95 11.67 13.47 -12.33
C LYS A 95 12.61 12.36 -12.81
N ASP A 96 13.52 11.89 -11.95
CA ASP A 96 14.46 10.81 -12.26
C ASP A 96 13.81 9.42 -12.32
N ARG A 97 12.59 9.29 -11.76
CA ARG A 97 11.88 8.01 -11.60
C ARG A 97 12.70 6.94 -10.86
N ASN A 98 13.62 7.37 -9.99
CA ASN A 98 14.52 6.52 -9.22
C ASN A 98 14.43 6.82 -7.70
N PRO A 99 13.27 6.55 -7.09
CA PRO A 99 13.08 6.81 -5.68
C PRO A 99 13.95 5.90 -4.79
N GLN A 100 14.54 6.47 -3.74
CA GLN A 100 15.33 5.79 -2.73
C GLN A 100 14.48 5.52 -1.48
N TRP A 101 13.65 4.49 -1.54
CA TRP A 101 12.72 4.14 -0.45
C TRP A 101 13.43 3.73 0.83
N HIS A 102 12.84 4.08 1.97
CA HIS A 102 13.32 3.67 3.28
C HIS A 102 12.16 3.18 4.19
N PRO A 103 12.12 1.88 4.52
CA PRO A 103 13.03 0.80 4.12
C PRO A 103 12.94 0.46 2.62
N ALA A 104 14.04 -0.04 2.05
CA ALA A 104 14.16 -0.31 0.62
C ALA A 104 13.56 -1.66 0.19
N ARG A 105 13.30 -2.57 1.15
CA ARG A 105 12.78 -3.91 0.89
C ARG A 105 11.49 -4.20 1.65
N ILE A 106 10.61 -4.99 1.04
CA ILE A 106 9.33 -5.42 1.63
C ILE A 106 9.54 -6.12 2.96
N GLU A 107 10.53 -7.01 3.06
CA GLU A 107 10.80 -7.79 4.27
C GLU A 107 11.30 -6.93 5.44
N GLN A 108 11.77 -5.71 5.17
CA GLN A 108 12.28 -4.77 6.19
C GLN A 108 11.17 -3.90 6.79
N VAL A 109 9.98 -3.87 6.17
CA VAL A 109 8.83 -3.16 6.72
C VAL A 109 8.23 -4.00 7.84
N THR A 110 8.48 -3.59 9.08
CA THR A 110 8.01 -4.31 10.27
C THR A 110 6.53 -4.02 10.56
N PRO A 111 5.85 -4.87 11.35
CA PRO A 111 4.49 -4.60 11.80
C PRO A 111 4.34 -3.26 12.54
N GLU A 112 5.36 -2.83 13.29
CA GLU A 112 5.36 -1.57 14.04
C GLU A 112 5.36 -0.35 13.11
N ILE A 113 6.15 -0.40 12.02
CA ILE A 113 6.13 0.64 10.99
C ILE A 113 4.72 0.77 10.42
N VAL A 114 4.09 -0.35 10.07
CA VAL A 114 2.71 -0.34 9.52
C VAL A 114 1.70 0.12 10.57
N ALA A 115 1.85 -0.29 11.83
CA ALA A 115 0.94 0.05 12.92
C ALA A 115 0.87 1.56 13.18
N ALA A 116 1.99 2.29 13.00
CA ALA A 116 2.04 3.74 13.15
C ALA A 116 1.04 4.48 12.23
N TYR A 117 0.72 3.93 11.06
CA TYR A 117 -0.24 4.51 10.11
C TYR A 117 -1.70 4.44 10.58
N PHE A 118 -2.00 3.67 11.62
CA PHE A 118 -3.38 3.43 12.07
C PHE A 118 -3.60 3.80 13.54
N VAL A 119 -2.67 4.58 14.11
CA VAL A 119 -2.80 5.11 15.47
C VAL A 119 -3.97 6.08 15.54
N ASP A 120 -4.78 5.93 16.58
CA ASP A 120 -5.89 6.84 16.92
C ASP A 120 -5.38 8.27 17.11
N ARG A 121 -6.08 9.24 16.54
CA ARG A 121 -5.67 10.65 16.54
C ARG A 121 -6.31 11.45 17.68
N GLY A 122 -7.03 10.80 18.59
CA GLY A 122 -7.62 11.44 19.76
C GLY A 122 -8.57 12.58 19.37
N ALA A 123 -8.24 13.79 19.82
CA ALA A 123 -9.06 14.98 19.53
C ALA A 123 -9.04 15.38 18.05
N ASP A 124 -8.01 14.98 17.29
CA ASP A 124 -7.83 15.29 15.87
C ASP A 124 -8.39 14.19 14.95
N GLU A 125 -9.15 13.23 15.50
CA GLU A 125 -9.75 12.16 14.69
C GLU A 125 -10.79 12.70 13.72
N LEU A 126 -10.89 12.09 12.54
CA LEU A 126 -11.94 12.43 11.58
C LEU A 126 -13.31 12.05 12.14
N THR A 127 -14.17 13.05 12.32
CA THR A 127 -15.57 12.86 12.74
C THR A 127 -16.52 13.26 11.64
N PHE A 128 -17.66 12.58 11.57
CA PHE A 128 -18.74 12.90 10.65
C PHE A 128 -19.92 13.52 11.41
N PRO A 129 -20.61 14.54 10.85
CA PRO A 129 -21.88 14.98 11.40
C PRO A 129 -22.89 13.83 11.32
N GLY A 130 -23.63 13.62 12.41
CA GLY A 130 -24.71 12.62 12.49
C GLY A 130 -25.99 13.04 11.79
#